data_AF-N2J159-F1
#
_entry.id   AF-N2J159-F1
#
_cell.length_a   1.000
_cell.length_b   1.000
_cell.length_c   1.000
_cell.angle_alpha   90.00
_cell.angle_beta   90.00
_cell.angle_gamma   90.00
#
_symmetry.space_group_name_H-M   'P 1'
#
loop_
_entity.id
_entity.type
_entity.pdbx_description
1 polymer ?
#
loop_
_entity_poly.entity_id
_entity_poly.type
_entity_poly.pdbx_seq_one_letter_code
_entity_poly.pdbx_strand_id
1 'polypeptide(L)' 'MNVFPEIATLEDEPRKSCSAAESIATQDCLINRAVTTAGMSIVWELLRYGQTSKNCVSVNLETGEQMTAGFP' A
#
# COMPACT_ATOMS: atom_id res chain seq x y z
N MET A 1 -6.20 15.88 19.83
CA MET A 1 -5.59 17.13 19.32
C MET A 1 -5.50 16.98 17.82
N ASN A 2 -6.21 17.82 17.06
CA ASN A 2 -6.27 17.67 15.61
C ASN A 2 -4.98 18.25 15.02
N VAL A 3 -4.16 17.41 14.39
CA VAL A 3 -2.77 17.73 14.05
C VAL A 3 -2.68 18.70 12.87
N PHE A 4 -3.73 18.79 12.05
CA PHE A 4 -3.77 19.63 10.84
C PHE A 4 -5.14 20.34 10.71
N PRO A 5 -5.45 21.31 11.58
CA PRO A 5 -6.72 22.05 11.57
C PRO A 5 -6.97 22.85 10.28
N GLU A 6 -5.91 23.20 9.55
CA GLU A 6 -5.93 23.95 8.29
C GLU A 6 -6.56 23.18 7.12
N ILE A 7 -6.58 21.84 7.19
CA ILE A 7 -7.19 20.98 6.16
C ILE A 7 -8.70 21.23 6.06
N ALA A 8 -9.36 21.60 7.17
CA ALA A 8 -10.80 21.85 7.19
C ALA A 8 -11.23 23.06 6.35
N THR A 9 -10.29 23.97 6.06
CA THR A 9 -10.54 25.21 5.32
C THR A 9 -9.79 25.27 3.99
N LEU A 10 -9.03 24.23 3.63
CA LEU A 10 -8.33 24.19 2.36
C LEU A 10 -9.36 24.05 1.23
N GLU A 11 -9.32 24.96 0.26
CA GLU A 11 -10.10 24.81 -0.96
C GLU A 11 -9.59 23.59 -1.75
N ASP A 12 -10.52 22.77 -2.25
CA ASP A 12 -10.19 21.58 -3.01
C ASP A 12 -9.53 22.00 -4.34
N GLU A 13 -8.31 21.54 -4.58
CA GLU A 13 -7.57 21.90 -5.78
C GLU A 13 -7.87 20.86 -6.89
N PRO A 14 -8.64 21.20 -7.93
CA PRO A 14 -9.06 20.24 -8.95
C PRO A 14 -7.94 19.85 -9.92
N ARG A 15 -6.70 20.32 -9.67
CA ARG A 15 -5.52 19.93 -10.44
C ARG A 15 -5.31 18.44 -10.22
N LYS A 16 -5.42 17.66 -11.30
CA LYS A 16 -5.15 16.22 -11.28
C LYS A 16 -3.80 16.00 -10.59
N SER A 17 -3.77 15.10 -9.60
CA SER A 17 -2.54 14.68 -8.93
C SER A 17 -1.63 13.98 -9.93
N CYS A 18 -0.87 14.76 -10.71
CA CYS A 18 0.22 14.23 -11.52
C CYS A 18 1.23 13.53 -10.61
N SER A 19 1.32 13.90 -9.33
CA SER A 19 2.13 13.20 -8.33
C SER A 19 1.80 11.71 -8.20
N ALA A 20 0.54 11.27 -8.38
CA ALA A 20 0.21 9.86 -8.29
C ALA A 20 0.68 9.09 -9.53
N ALA A 21 0.41 9.63 -10.73
CA ALA A 21 0.86 9.04 -11.98
C ALA A 21 2.40 9.08 -12.13
N GLU A 22 3.03 10.17 -11.67
CA GLU A 22 4.47 10.37 -11.62
C GLU A 22 5.12 9.52 -10.52
N SER A 23 4.47 9.33 -9.36
CA SER A 23 4.92 8.37 -8.34
C SER A 23 4.84 6.93 -8.84
N ILE A 24 3.84 6.59 -9.66
CA ILE A 24 3.74 5.27 -10.30
C ILE A 24 4.82 5.13 -11.37
N ALA A 25 5.03 6.15 -12.21
CA ALA A 25 6.04 6.13 -13.26
C ALA A 25 7.48 6.15 -12.74
N THR A 26 7.72 6.69 -11.54
CA THR A 26 9.04 6.66 -10.88
C THR A 26 9.31 5.34 -10.16
N GLN A 27 8.32 4.45 -10.04
CA GLN A 27 8.52 3.11 -9.48
C GLN A 27 9.13 2.10 -10.49
N ASP A 28 9.38 2.50 -11.74
CA ASP A 28 9.58 1.59 -12.89
C ASP A 28 10.94 0.85 -12.99
N CYS A 29 11.71 0.72 -11.90
CA CYS A 29 12.95 -0.08 -11.95
C CYS A 29 13.24 -0.92 -10.70
N LEU A 30 12.51 -0.73 -9.60
CA LEU A 30 12.83 -1.33 -8.29
C LEU A 30 11.62 -1.95 -7.57
N ILE A 31 10.50 -2.19 -8.26
CA ILE A 31 9.38 -2.92 -7.67
C ILE A 31 9.81 -4.38 -7.49
N ASN A 32 10.17 -4.75 -6.28
CA ASN A 32 10.42 -6.15 -5.94
C ASN A 32 9.11 -6.92 -6.11
N ARG A 33 9.03 -7.70 -7.20
CA ARG A 33 7.83 -8.48 -7.55
C ARG A 33 7.34 -9.37 -6.40
N ALA A 34 8.24 -9.92 -5.58
CA ALA A 34 7.85 -10.74 -4.44
C ALA A 34 7.12 -9.90 -3.39
N VAL A 35 7.64 -8.71 -3.05
CA VAL A 35 6.99 -7.77 -2.13
C VAL A 35 5.64 -7.30 -2.67
N THR A 36 5.56 -6.93 -3.95
CA THR A 36 4.30 -6.48 -4.57
C THR A 36 3.26 -7.58 -4.60
N THR A 37 3.65 -8.81 -4.90
CA THR A 37 2.73 -9.96 -4.89
C THR A 37 2.20 -10.22 -3.47
N ALA A 38 3.08 -10.16 -2.47
CA ALA A 38 2.70 -10.33 -1.07
C ALA A 38 1.71 -9.24 -0.62
N GLY A 39 2.01 -7.96 -0.90
CA GLY A 39 1.11 -6.85 -0.57
C GLY A 39 -0.22 -6.92 -1.31
N MET A 40 -0.21 -7.25 -2.60
CA MET A 40 -1.42 -7.37 -3.41
C MET A 40 -2.32 -8.52 -2.96
N SER A 41 -1.75 -9.60 -2.40
CA SER A 41 -2.54 -10.69 -1.81
C SER A 41 -3.42 -10.20 -0.65
N ILE A 42 -2.92 -9.30 0.21
CA ILE A 42 -3.70 -8.74 1.32
C ILE A 42 -4.81 -7.84 0.78
N VAL A 43 -4.48 -6.95 -0.17
CA VAL A 43 -5.47 -6.08 -0.82
C VAL A 43 -6.57 -6.90 -1.49
N TRP A 44 -6.20 -7.96 -2.19
CA TRP A 44 -7.17 -8.86 -2.81
C TRP A 44 -8.12 -9.47 -1.78
N GLU A 45 -7.65 -9.90 -0.60
CA GLU A 45 -8.51 -10.51 0.43
C GLU A 45 -9.53 -9.50 0.97
N LEU A 46 -9.06 -8.27 1.22
CA LEU A 46 -9.93 -7.17 1.63
C LEU A 46 -11.01 -6.88 0.58
N LEU A 47 -10.65 -6.86 -0.71
CA LEU A 47 -11.62 -6.63 -1.78
C LEU A 47 -12.57 -7.82 -1.97
N ARG A 48 -12.07 -9.05 -1.90
CA ARG A 48 -12.85 -10.26 -2.21
C ARG A 48 -13.78 -10.68 -1.08
N TYR A 49 -13.31 -10.55 0.16
CA TYR A 49 -13.97 -11.08 1.36
C TYR A 49 -14.35 -10.00 2.37
N GLY A 50 -13.91 -8.75 2.18
CA GLY A 50 -14.15 -7.66 3.14
C GLY A 50 -13.27 -7.76 4.39
N GLN A 51 -12.37 -8.73 4.47
CA GLN A 51 -11.51 -8.97 5.63
C GLN A 51 -10.21 -9.69 5.23
N THR A 52 -9.19 -9.58 6.09
CA THR A 52 -7.95 -10.36 6.03
C THR A 52 -7.54 -10.73 7.46
N SER A 53 -6.94 -11.91 7.64
CA SER A 53 -6.31 -12.28 8.91
C SER A 53 -4.84 -11.87 8.97
N LYS A 54 -4.26 -11.40 7.86
CA LYS A 54 -2.85 -11.04 7.74
C LYS A 54 -2.64 -9.61 8.24
N ASN A 55 -1.95 -9.47 9.36
CA ASN A 55 -1.50 -8.17 9.86
C ASN A 55 -0.16 -7.78 9.22
N CYS A 56 0.75 -8.75 9.06
CA CYS A 56 2.08 -8.55 8.52
C CYS A 56 2.49 -9.71 7.61
N VAL A 57 3.30 -9.42 6.60
CA VAL A 57 3.94 -10.42 5.74
C VAL A 57 5.43 -10.09 5.63
N SER A 58 6.27 -11.03 6.07
CA SER A 58 7.71 -10.97 5.90
C SER A 58 8.10 -11.73 4.63
N VAL A 59 8.95 -11.12 3.80
CA VAL A 59 9.42 -11.70 2.53
C VAL A 59 10.94 -11.80 2.54
N ASN A 60 11.47 -13.01 2.33
CA ASN A 60 12.89 -13.19 2.05
C ASN A 60 13.18 -12.79 0.60
N LEU A 61 14.05 -11.80 0.39
CA LEU A 61 14.31 -11.27 -0.95
C LEU A 61 15.25 -12.14 -1.80
N GLU A 62 16.00 -13.05 -1.17
CA GLU A 62 16.89 -14.01 -1.85
C GLU A 62 16.12 -15.24 -2.32
N THR A 63 15.25 -15.80 -1.46
CA THR A 63 14.52 -17.05 -1.74
C THR A 63 13.08 -16.84 -2.20
N GLY A 64 12.50 -15.68 -1.92
CA GLY A 64 11.07 -15.39 -2.16
C GLY A 64 10.12 -16.01 -1.14
N GLU A 65 10.64 -16.68 -0.10
CA GLU A 65 9.82 -17.27 0.97
C GLU A 65 9.03 -16.20 1.72
N GLN A 66 7.78 -16.53 2.08
CA GLN A 66 6.85 -15.62 2.74
C GLN A 66 6.37 -16.21 4.06
N MET A 67 6.32 -15.40 5.09
CA MET A 67 5.73 -15.75 6.38
C MET A 67 4.70 -14.70 6.76
N THR A 68 3.50 -15.14 7.14
CA THR A 68 2.41 -14.25 7.52
C THR A 68 2.20 -14.26 9.03
N ALA A 69 2.03 -13.10 9.63
CA ALA A 69 1.63 -12.95 11.03
C ALA A 69 0.21 -12.38 11.13
N GLY A 70 -0.57 -12.93 12.06
CA GLY A 70 -1.96 -12.54 12.31
C GLY A 70 -2.10 -11.27 13.15
N PHE A 71 -3.32 -10.76 13.26
CA PHE A 71 -3.66 -9.75 14.27
C PHE A 71 -3.51 -10.35 15.69
N PRO A 72 -3.07 -9.55 16.68
CA PRO A 72 -3.02 -9.98 18.08
C PRO A 72 -4.41 -10.30 18.65
#